data_AF-A0A3M1DCZ9-F1
#
_entry.id   AF-A0A3M1DCZ9-F1
#
_cell.length_a   1.000
_cell.length_b   1.000
_cell.length_c   1.000
_cell.angle_alpha   90.00
_cell.angle_beta   90.00
_cell.angle_gamma   90.00
#
_symmetry.space_group_name_H-M   'P 1'
#
loop_
_entity.id
_entity.type
_entity.pdbx_description
1 polymer ?
#
loop_
_entity_poly.entity_id
_entity_poly.type
_entity_poly.pdbx_seq_one_letter_code
_entity_poly.pdbx_strand_id
1 'polypeptide(L)' 'DDVQADPRFLACSLTTRSEIVVPLMDGDKVLGEIDIDSDNPANFTTADRKMLEAVAAVIVERLRAAGLVSQ' A
#
# COMPACT_ATOMS: atom_id res chain seq x y z
N ASP A 1 -9.51 -6.11 12.18
CA ASP A 1 -10.26 -5.56 11.04
C ASP A 1 -10.43 -6.58 9.94
N ASP A 2 -11.62 -6.58 9.32
CA ASP A 2 -11.99 -7.42 8.19
C ASP A 2 -12.50 -6.54 7.04
N VAL A 3 -11.88 -6.59 5.87
CA VAL A 3 -12.26 -5.73 4.73
C VAL A 3 -13.58 -6.12 4.09
N GLN A 4 -14.01 -7.39 4.20
CA GLN A 4 -15.31 -7.81 3.67
C GLN A 4 -16.49 -7.17 4.40
N ALA A 5 -16.25 -6.62 5.59
CA ALA A 5 -17.25 -5.88 6.35
C ALA A 5 -17.36 -4.39 5.95
N ASP A 6 -16.42 -3.84 5.16
CA ASP A 6 -16.45 -2.46 4.69
C ASP A 6 -17.21 -2.37 3.35
N PRO A 7 -18.35 -1.65 3.27
CA PRO A 7 -19.13 -1.55 2.03
C PRO A 7 -18.42 -0.79 0.90
N ARG A 8 -17.30 -0.12 1.18
CA ARG A 8 -16.47 0.57 0.18
C ARG A 8 -15.40 -0.33 -0.42
N PHE A 9 -15.15 -1.50 0.17
CA PHE A 9 -14.13 -2.43 -0.30
C PHE A 9 -14.52 -3.03 -1.65
N LEU A 10 -13.61 -2.95 -2.61
CA LEU A 10 -13.74 -3.54 -3.94
C LEU A 10 -12.68 -4.63 -4.06
N ALA A 11 -13.10 -5.87 -3.90
CA ALA A 11 -12.19 -6.99 -3.82
C ALA A 11 -11.54 -7.33 -5.18
N CYS A 12 -10.21 -7.39 -5.21
CA CYS A 12 -9.45 -8.04 -6.29
C CYS A 12 -9.49 -9.57 -6.17
N SER A 13 -9.61 -10.10 -4.95
CA SER A 13 -9.80 -11.53 -4.63
C SER A 13 -10.97 -11.73 -3.66
N LEU A 14 -11.78 -12.76 -3.90
CA LEU A 14 -12.90 -13.13 -3.01
C LEU A 14 -12.45 -13.64 -1.64
N THR A 15 -11.17 -13.98 -1.47
CA THR A 15 -10.64 -14.55 -0.22
C THR A 15 -10.05 -13.49 0.71
N THR A 16 -9.79 -12.26 0.23
CA THR A 16 -9.18 -11.21 1.04
C THR A 16 -10.06 -10.92 2.27
N ARG A 17 -9.43 -10.94 3.44
CA ARG A 17 -10.01 -10.60 4.74
C ARG A 17 -9.29 -9.47 5.45
N SER A 18 -8.05 -9.14 5.09
CA SER A 18 -7.47 -7.85 5.45
C SER A 18 -6.57 -7.35 4.32
N GLU A 19 -6.40 -6.05 4.24
CA GLU A 19 -5.64 -5.37 3.18
C GLU A 19 -4.85 -4.22 3.82
N ILE A 20 -3.65 -3.96 3.31
CA ILE A 20 -2.90 -2.74 3.62
C ILE A 20 -2.44 -2.07 2.33
N VAL A 21 -2.88 -0.82 2.15
CA VAL A 21 -2.51 0.02 1.02
C VAL A 21 -1.62 1.16 1.51
N VAL A 22 -0.42 1.28 0.92
CA VAL A 22 0.53 2.36 1.21
C VAL A 22 0.84 3.13 -0.06
N PRO A 23 0.47 4.42 -0.17
CA PRO A 23 0.71 5.20 -1.38
C PRO A 23 2.21 5.53 -1.54
N LEU A 24 2.66 5.52 -2.80
CA LEU A 24 3.98 6.02 -3.20
C LEU A 24 3.89 7.53 -3.38
N MET A 25 4.23 8.28 -2.32
CA MET A 25 4.11 9.74 -2.30
C MET A 25 5.37 10.43 -2.83
N ASP A 26 5.20 11.35 -3.77
CA ASP A 26 6.21 12.32 -4.22
C ASP A 26 5.67 13.74 -3.98
N GLY A 27 6.01 14.30 -2.81
CA GLY A 27 5.36 15.51 -2.31
C GLY A 27 3.86 15.28 -2.16
N ASP A 28 3.07 16.11 -2.85
CA ASP A 28 1.60 16.01 -2.88
C ASP A 28 1.08 15.08 -3.99
N LYS A 29 1.96 14.48 -4.81
CA LYS A 29 1.58 13.58 -5.89
C LYS A 29 1.62 12.13 -5.44
N VAL A 30 0.59 11.37 -5.82
CA VAL A 30 0.57 9.91 -5.72
C VAL A 30 1.12 9.33 -7.02
N LEU A 31 2.25 8.64 -6.95
CA LEU A 31 2.88 7.98 -8.11
C LEU A 31 2.34 6.56 -8.34
N GLY A 32 1.73 5.97 -7.32
CA GLY A 32 1.22 4.61 -7.31
C GLY A 32 0.98 4.16 -5.86
N GLU A 33 0.86 2.86 -5.64
CA GLU A 33 0.64 2.29 -4.31
C GLU A 33 1.31 0.92 -4.17
N ILE A 34 1.59 0.56 -2.92
CA ILE A 34 1.87 -0.81 -2.50
C ILE A 34 0.56 -1.35 -1.94
N ASP A 35 0.02 -2.37 -2.59
CA ASP A 35 -1.21 -3.05 -2.21
C ASP A 35 -0.89 -4.50 -1.81
N ILE A 36 -1.33 -4.92 -0.62
CA ILE A 36 -1.08 -6.25 -0.07
C ILE A 36 -2.35 -6.79 0.58
N ASP A 37 -2.86 -7.87 0.00
CA ASP A 37 -3.97 -8.67 0.53
C ASP A 37 -3.51 -9.75 1.54
N SER A 38 -4.43 -10.12 2.43
CA SER A 38 -4.33 -11.31 3.27
C SER A 38 -5.67 -12.00 3.43
N ASP A 39 -5.69 -13.33 3.34
CA ASP A 39 -6.85 -14.16 3.66
C ASP A 39 -7.12 -14.25 5.18
N ASN A 40 -6.19 -13.77 6.00
CA ASN A 40 -6.37 -13.69 7.44
C ASN A 40 -6.93 -12.32 7.83
N PRO A 41 -7.91 -12.24 8.74
CA PRO A 41 -8.38 -10.96 9.27
C PRO A 41 -7.32 -10.33 10.18
N ALA A 42 -7.28 -8.99 10.23
CA ALA A 42 -6.39 -8.20 11.08
C ALA A 42 -4.89 -8.55 10.96
N ASN A 43 -4.44 -8.96 9.76
CA ASN A 43 -3.09 -9.50 9.57
C ASN A 43 -1.98 -8.43 9.59
N PHE A 44 -2.34 -7.16 9.41
CA PHE A 44 -1.40 -6.05 9.34
C PHE A 44 -1.39 -5.22 10.62
N THR A 45 -0.19 -4.94 11.11
CA THR A 45 0.06 -4.16 12.31
C THR A 45 0.60 -2.78 11.97
N THR A 46 0.71 -1.92 12.99
CA THR A 46 1.39 -0.63 12.84
C THR A 46 2.87 -0.78 12.47
N ALA A 47 3.53 -1.88 12.85
CA ALA A 47 4.92 -2.12 12.47
C ALA A 47 5.03 -2.42 10.97
N ASP A 48 4.10 -3.19 10.42
CA ASP A 48 4.02 -3.48 8.99
C ASP A 48 3.79 -2.20 8.19
N ARG A 49 2.83 -1.37 8.61
CA ARG A 49 2.59 -0.06 7.99
C ARG A 49 3.86 0.81 7.95
N LYS A 50 4.57 0.94 9.06
CA LYS A 50 5.81 1.74 9.14
C LYS A 50 6.92 1.18 8.25
N MET A 51 7.04 -0.16 8.19
CA MET A 51 8.00 -0.81 7.30
C MET A 51 7.65 -0.52 5.83
N LEU A 52 6.38 -0.68 5.46
CA LEU A 52 5.92 -0.44 4.09
C LEU A 52 6.04 1.03 3.69
N GLU A 53 5.81 1.98 4.59
CA GLU A 53 6.07 3.41 4.35
C GLU A 53 7.56 3.67 4.05
N ALA A 54 8.48 3.02 4.78
CA ALA A 54 9.91 3.13 4.50
C ALA A 54 10.29 2.50 3.15
N VAL A 55 9.68 1.37 2.79
CA VAL A 55 9.85 0.74 1.47
C VAL A 55 9.30 1.64 0.36
N ALA A 56 8.12 2.23 0.55
CA ALA A 56 7.51 3.17 -0.38
C ALA A 56 8.43 4.36 -0.66
N ALA A 57 9.03 4.94 0.39
CA ALA A 57 10.01 6.03 0.23
C ALA A 57 11.24 5.59 -0.60
N VAL A 58 11.77 4.39 -0.35
CA VAL A 58 12.88 3.85 -1.15
C VAL A 58 12.48 3.66 -2.61
N ILE A 59 11.27 3.16 -2.89
CA ILE A 59 10.78 3.00 -4.26
C ILE A 59 10.71 4.35 -4.97
N VAL A 60 10.13 5.38 -4.33
CA VAL A 60 10.05 6.74 -4.89
C VAL A 60 11.45 7.28 -5.21
N GLU A 61 12.40 7.14 -4.30
CA GLU A 61 13.79 7.56 -4.54
C GLU A 61 14.42 6.83 -5.74
N ARG A 62 14.11 5.54 -5.93
CA ARG A 62 14.59 4.78 -7.09
C ARG A 62 13.92 5.20 -8.39
N LEU A 63 12.63 5.51 -8.38
CA LEU A 63 11.91 6.03 -9.54
C LEU A 63 12.47 7.39 -9.97
N ARG A 64 12.77 8.28 -9.01
CA ARG A 64 13.42 9.57 -9.26
C ARG A 64 14.81 9.40 -9.86
N ALA A 65 15.64 8.54 -9.25
CA ALA A 65 16.99 8.25 -9.74
C ALA A 65 16.99 7.63 -11.16
N ALA A 66 15.95 6.89 -11.52
CA ALA A 66 15.76 6.33 -12.85
C ALA A 66 15.19 7.33 -13.88
N GLY A 67 14.83 8.55 -13.45
CA GLY A 67 14.22 9.56 -14.32
C GLY A 67 12.79 9.21 -14.78
N LEU A 68 12.12 8.29 -14.07
CA LEU A 68 10.76 7.82 -14.41
C LEU A 68 9.67 8.73 -13.84
N VAL A 69 10.01 9.60 -12.91
CA VAL A 69 9.11 10.58 -12.29
C VAL A 69 9.80 11.93 -12.19
N SER A 70 9.02 13.01 -12.27
CA SER A 70 9.52 14.38 -12.19
C SER A 70 10.08 14.67 -10.80
N GLN A 71 11.18 15.42 -10.72
CA GLN A 71 11.67 16.00 -9.46
C GLN A 71 10.66 16.97 -8.84
#